data_AF-A0A3P7E250-F1
#
_entry.id   AF-A0A3P7E250-F1
#
_cell.length_a   1.000
_cell.length_b   1.000
_cell.length_c   1.000
_cell.angle_alpha   90.00
_cell.angle_beta   90.00
_cell.angle_gamma   90.00
#
_symmetry.space_group_name_H-M   'P 1'
#
loop_
_entity.id
_entity.type
_entity.pdbx_description
1 polymer ?
#
loop_
_entity_poly.entity_id
_entity_poly.type
_entity_poly.pdbx_seq_one_letter_code
_entity_poly.pdbx_strand_id
1 'polypeptide(L)'
;MLLASCSSYFRAMFTSEMAESRQQEIQMVDIEPRTLQGLINFCYTGEITIADFNVQSILPAACLLQLSEVQEVCCEFLKKQLDATNCLGIRAFADTHACRDLMRIADKFTHYNFQDVAKSEEFISLPADQLINIISSEELNVRSEEVVFRAAMAWIRHDLPSRRQFLPKVLEHVRLPLCPAKFLVSVVSEDPLIKIDAQCRDLVDEAKNYLLLPLERPNMQGPRTRSRKPLRYGEVLYAVGGWCSGDAIASVERMDGRTGEWRCVAPMSKRRCGVGVAVLDNLLYAVGGHDGQSYLNSVERWSCL
;
A
#
# COMPACT_ATOMS: atom_id res chain seq x y z
N MET A 1 -24.81 -24.01 -29.78
CA MET A 1 -25.45 -22.68 -29.67
C MET A 1 -25.27 -22.06 -28.28
N LEU A 2 -25.47 -22.81 -27.18
CA LEU A 2 -25.29 -22.31 -25.80
C LEU A 2 -23.88 -21.76 -25.49
N LEU A 3 -22.82 -22.48 -25.87
CA LEU A 3 -21.44 -21.99 -25.66
C LEU A 3 -21.15 -20.66 -26.38
N ALA A 4 -21.72 -20.47 -27.58
CA ALA A 4 -21.59 -19.24 -28.35
C ALA A 4 -22.46 -18.08 -27.81
N SER A 5 -23.46 -18.36 -26.98
CA SER A 5 -24.20 -17.30 -26.26
C SER A 5 -23.49 -16.88 -24.98
N CYS A 6 -22.82 -17.80 -24.29
CA CYS A 6 -22.15 -17.53 -23.02
C CYS A 6 -20.77 -16.89 -23.19
N SER A 7 -20.07 -17.14 -24.30
CA SER A 7 -18.70 -16.66 -24.54
C SER A 7 -18.54 -16.09 -25.94
N SER A 8 -17.98 -14.88 -26.01
CA SER A 8 -17.55 -14.26 -27.26
C SER A 8 -16.43 -15.03 -27.95
N TYR A 9 -15.56 -15.72 -27.20
CA TYR A 9 -14.52 -16.59 -27.75
C TYR A 9 -15.14 -17.77 -28.50
N PHE A 10 -16.07 -18.51 -27.87
CA PHE A 10 -16.76 -19.60 -28.54
C PHE A 10 -17.63 -19.11 -29.71
N ARG A 11 -18.24 -17.93 -29.58
CA ARG A 11 -18.95 -17.29 -30.69
C ARG A 11 -18.00 -17.04 -31.87
N ALA A 12 -16.86 -16.42 -31.64
CA ALA A 12 -15.87 -16.16 -32.68
C ALA A 12 -15.36 -17.47 -33.30
N MET A 13 -15.02 -18.46 -32.48
CA MET A 13 -14.51 -19.75 -32.94
C MET A 13 -15.52 -20.52 -33.83
N PHE A 14 -16.81 -20.50 -33.50
CA PHE A 14 -17.83 -21.22 -34.26
C PHE A 14 -18.46 -20.43 -35.41
N THR A 15 -18.40 -19.09 -35.39
CA THR A 15 -19.03 -18.23 -36.43
C THR A 15 -18.05 -17.59 -37.40
N SER A 16 -16.75 -17.55 -37.09
CA SER A 16 -15.75 -17.02 -38.02
C SER A 16 -15.37 -18.04 -39.09
N GLU A 17 -14.85 -17.58 -40.23
CA GLU A 17 -14.24 -18.42 -41.27
C GLU A 17 -12.89 -19.04 -40.84
N MET A 18 -12.60 -19.13 -39.53
CA MET A 18 -11.38 -19.75 -39.02
C MET A 18 -11.41 -21.28 -39.22
N ALA A 19 -10.23 -21.90 -39.27
CA ALA A 19 -10.06 -23.33 -39.60
C ALA A 19 -10.83 -24.25 -38.63
N GLU A 20 -10.95 -23.82 -37.37
CA GLU A 20 -11.61 -24.49 -36.27
C GLU A 20 -13.12 -24.62 -36.47
N SER A 21 -13.75 -23.71 -37.23
CA SER A 21 -15.20 -23.75 -37.51
C SER A 21 -15.64 -25.03 -38.24
N ARG A 22 -14.71 -25.67 -38.96
CA ARG A 22 -14.95 -26.91 -39.73
C ARG A 22 -14.41 -28.16 -39.04
N GLN A 23 -13.77 -28.03 -37.88
CA GLN A 23 -13.19 -29.16 -37.16
C GLN A 23 -14.21 -29.76 -36.19
N GLN A 24 -14.26 -31.10 -36.12
CA GLN A 24 -15.11 -31.82 -35.14
C GLN A 24 -14.45 -31.90 -33.75
N GLU A 25 -13.13 -31.80 -33.69
CA GLU A 25 -12.33 -31.83 -32.47
C GLU A 25 -11.44 -30.60 -32.42
N ILE A 26 -11.47 -29.88 -31.31
CA ILE A 26 -10.66 -28.68 -31.09
C ILE A 26 -9.79 -28.94 -29.87
N GLN A 27 -8.47 -28.92 -30.08
CA GLN A 27 -7.50 -29.03 -28.98
C GLN A 27 -7.29 -27.66 -28.37
N MET A 28 -7.77 -27.46 -27.14
CA MET A 28 -7.47 -26.26 -26.38
C MET A 28 -6.13 -26.44 -25.66
N VAL A 29 -5.17 -25.58 -26.01
CA VAL A 29 -3.88 -25.51 -25.32
C VAL A 29 -4.05 -24.58 -24.10
N ASP A 30 -3.27 -24.82 -23.04
CA ASP A 30 -3.19 -24.01 -21.81
C ASP A 30 -4.36 -24.08 -20.81
N ILE A 31 -5.35 -24.97 -20.99
CA ILE A 31 -6.43 -25.15 -20.02
C ILE A 31 -6.38 -26.53 -19.38
N GLU A 32 -6.41 -26.59 -18.05
CA GLU A 32 -6.54 -27.85 -17.31
C GLU A 32 -7.90 -28.52 -17.65
N PRO A 33 -7.95 -29.83 -17.98
CA PRO A 33 -9.19 -30.50 -18.36
C PRO A 33 -10.32 -30.37 -17.33
N ARG A 34 -9.97 -30.39 -16.04
CA ARG A 34 -10.94 -30.25 -14.94
C ARG A 34 -11.57 -28.86 -14.91
N THR A 35 -10.77 -27.83 -15.12
CA THR A 35 -11.21 -26.44 -15.20
C THR A 35 -12.11 -26.22 -16.40
N LEU A 36 -11.73 -26.74 -17.56
CA LEU A 36 -12.56 -26.62 -18.76
C LEU A 36 -13.91 -27.30 -18.56
N GLN A 37 -13.95 -28.50 -17.97
CA GLN A 37 -15.21 -29.17 -17.65
C GLN A 37 -16.07 -28.35 -16.68
N GLY A 38 -15.47 -27.71 -15.66
CA GLY A 38 -16.16 -26.82 -14.73
C GLY A 38 -16.78 -25.60 -15.42
N LEU A 39 -16.05 -24.97 -16.35
CA LEU A 39 -16.53 -23.82 -17.13
C LEU A 39 -17.62 -24.20 -18.13
N ILE A 40 -17.51 -25.37 -18.76
CA ILE A 40 -18.56 -25.90 -19.62
C ILE A 40 -19.82 -26.20 -18.80
N ASN A 41 -19.67 -26.85 -17.63
CA ASN A 41 -20.79 -27.11 -16.73
C ASN A 41 -21.46 -25.81 -16.32
N PHE A 42 -20.70 -24.77 -15.96
CA PHE A 42 -21.23 -23.43 -15.67
C PHE A 42 -22.05 -22.86 -16.85
N CYS A 43 -21.61 -23.02 -18.09
CA CYS A 43 -22.38 -22.57 -19.25
C CYS A 43 -23.73 -23.29 -19.41
N TYR A 44 -23.89 -24.50 -18.86
CA TYR A 44 -25.13 -25.26 -18.89
C TYR A 44 -25.99 -25.09 -17.63
N THR A 45 -25.38 -24.95 -16.45
CA THR A 45 -26.08 -24.95 -15.15
C THR A 45 -26.18 -23.57 -14.50
N GLY A 46 -25.29 -22.63 -14.85
CA GLY A 46 -25.13 -21.36 -14.16
C GLY A 46 -24.39 -21.45 -12.81
N GLU A 47 -23.89 -22.63 -12.44
CA GLU A 47 -23.23 -22.86 -11.15
C GLU A 47 -21.76 -23.23 -11.33
N ILE A 48 -20.88 -22.58 -10.55
CA ILE A 48 -19.45 -22.89 -10.49
C ILE A 48 -18.98 -22.92 -9.05
N THR A 49 -18.26 -23.97 -8.67
CA THR A 49 -17.63 -24.09 -7.35
C THR A 49 -16.23 -23.49 -7.39
N ILE A 50 -16.04 -22.36 -6.72
CA ILE A 50 -14.73 -21.69 -6.60
C ILE A 50 -14.19 -21.90 -5.18
N ALA A 51 -12.93 -22.34 -5.10
CA ALA A 51 -12.19 -22.64 -3.89
C ALA A 51 -10.70 -22.28 -4.09
N ASP A 52 -9.93 -22.21 -3.00
CA ASP A 52 -8.53 -21.75 -3.04
C ASP A 52 -7.64 -22.59 -3.98
N PHE A 53 -7.92 -23.90 -4.08
CA PHE A 53 -7.15 -24.81 -4.94
C PHE A 53 -7.49 -24.72 -6.44
N ASN A 54 -8.62 -24.11 -6.81
CA ASN A 54 -9.09 -24.07 -8.20
C ASN A 54 -9.10 -22.66 -8.79
N VAL A 55 -9.13 -21.60 -7.98
CA VAL A 55 -9.26 -20.22 -8.46
C VAL A 55 -8.09 -19.82 -9.38
N GLN A 56 -6.89 -20.33 -9.10
CA GLN A 56 -5.69 -20.07 -9.88
C GLN A 56 -5.74 -20.68 -11.28
N SER A 57 -6.49 -21.78 -11.49
CA SER A 57 -6.67 -22.38 -12.82
C SER A 57 -7.95 -21.91 -13.51
N ILE A 58 -9.00 -21.55 -12.76
CA ILE A 58 -10.27 -21.04 -13.29
C ILE A 58 -10.13 -19.63 -13.87
N LEU A 59 -9.49 -18.68 -13.18
CA LEU A 59 -9.44 -17.30 -13.67
C LEU A 59 -8.72 -17.15 -15.03
N PRO A 60 -7.54 -17.77 -15.29
CA PRO A 60 -6.87 -17.68 -16.58
C PRO A 60 -7.72 -18.27 -17.70
N ALA A 61 -8.38 -19.40 -17.42
CA ALA A 61 -9.30 -20.03 -18.37
C ALA A 61 -10.53 -19.16 -18.62
N ALA A 62 -11.08 -18.51 -17.60
CA ALA A 62 -12.19 -17.56 -17.75
C ALA A 62 -11.77 -16.30 -18.54
N CYS A 63 -10.53 -15.83 -18.38
CA CYS A 63 -9.96 -14.75 -19.19
C CYS A 63 -9.77 -15.17 -20.65
N LEU A 64 -9.19 -16.34 -20.90
CA LEU A 64 -8.97 -16.89 -22.24
C LEU A 64 -10.29 -17.11 -23.00
N LEU A 65 -11.28 -17.69 -22.31
CA LEU A 65 -12.62 -17.91 -22.86
C LEU A 65 -13.52 -16.67 -22.80
N GLN A 66 -13.03 -15.52 -22.31
CA GLN A 66 -13.78 -14.26 -22.21
C GLN A 66 -15.12 -14.40 -21.46
N LEU A 67 -15.15 -15.20 -20.39
CA LEU A 67 -16.30 -15.38 -19.51
C LEU A 67 -16.29 -14.31 -18.39
N SER A 68 -16.86 -13.14 -18.66
CA SER A 68 -16.84 -12.00 -17.72
C SER A 68 -17.49 -12.30 -16.37
N GLU A 69 -18.62 -13.02 -16.34
CA GLU A 69 -19.31 -13.38 -15.08
C GLU A 69 -18.42 -14.21 -14.16
N VAL A 70 -17.71 -15.21 -14.71
CA VAL A 70 -16.80 -16.05 -13.92
C VAL A 70 -15.59 -15.24 -13.44
N GLN A 71 -15.05 -14.36 -14.30
CA GLN A 71 -13.96 -13.47 -13.91
C GLN A 71 -14.34 -12.57 -12.73
N GLU A 72 -15.54 -11.99 -12.74
CA GLU A 72 -16.06 -11.16 -11.66
C GLU A 72 -16.20 -11.95 -10.36
N VAL A 73 -16.79 -13.15 -10.39
CA VAL A 73 -16.95 -14.00 -9.20
C VAL A 73 -15.59 -14.45 -8.65
N CYS A 74 -14.65 -14.84 -9.52
CA CYS A 74 -13.28 -15.16 -9.11
C CYS A 74 -12.57 -13.95 -8.49
N CYS A 75 -12.73 -12.75 -9.06
CA CYS A 75 -12.18 -11.52 -8.49
C CYS A 75 -12.78 -11.23 -7.10
N GLU A 76 -14.10 -11.38 -6.92
CA GLU A 76 -14.75 -11.20 -5.62
C GLU A 76 -14.29 -12.25 -4.58
N PHE A 77 -14.06 -13.49 -4.99
CA PHE A 77 -13.49 -14.53 -4.13
C PHE A 77 -12.07 -14.15 -3.68
N LEU A 78 -11.21 -13.77 -4.63
CA LEU A 78 -9.83 -13.35 -4.34
C LEU A 78 -9.79 -12.11 -3.44
N LYS A 79 -10.68 -11.13 -3.64
CA LYS A 79 -10.80 -9.96 -2.76
C LYS A 79 -11.08 -10.35 -1.30
N LYS A 80 -11.89 -11.37 -1.06
CA LYS A 80 -12.24 -11.85 0.29
C LYS A 80 -11.10 -12.63 0.95
N GLN A 81 -10.24 -13.28 0.15
CA GLN A 81 -9.10 -14.07 0.62
C GLN A 81 -7.78 -13.29 0.64
N LEU A 82 -7.78 -11.98 0.35
CA LEU A 82 -6.57 -11.16 0.40
C LEU A 82 -5.95 -11.14 1.80
N ASP A 83 -4.72 -11.62 1.89
CA ASP A 83 -3.89 -11.72 3.09
C ASP A 83 -2.48 -11.15 2.83
N ALA A 84 -1.75 -10.81 3.89
CA ALA A 84 -0.40 -10.25 3.79
C ALA A 84 0.57 -11.21 3.06
N THR A 85 0.36 -12.52 3.18
CA THR A 85 1.20 -13.53 2.53
C THR A 85 0.92 -13.71 1.04
N ASN A 86 -0.32 -13.51 0.60
CA ASN A 86 -0.76 -13.81 -0.77
C ASN A 86 -0.98 -12.57 -1.66
N CYS A 87 -1.04 -11.37 -1.07
CA CYS A 87 -1.45 -10.16 -1.79
C CYS A 87 -0.58 -9.84 -3.01
N LEU A 88 0.73 -10.08 -2.92
CA LEU A 88 1.68 -9.84 -4.01
C LEU A 88 1.51 -10.85 -5.16
N GLY A 89 1.27 -12.13 -4.83
CA GLY A 89 0.96 -13.16 -5.81
C GLY A 89 -0.36 -12.86 -6.53
N ILE A 90 -1.41 -12.50 -5.78
CA ILE A 90 -2.71 -12.08 -6.35
C ILE A 90 -2.54 -10.84 -7.23
N ARG A 91 -1.70 -9.88 -6.83
CA ARG A 91 -1.41 -8.68 -7.62
C ARG A 91 -0.71 -9.00 -8.93
N ALA A 92 0.33 -9.85 -8.91
CA ALA A 92 1.02 -10.29 -10.13
C ALA A 92 0.10 -11.08 -11.08
N PHE A 93 -0.77 -11.90 -10.48
CA PHE A 93 -1.80 -12.63 -11.21
C PHE A 93 -2.83 -11.69 -11.86
N ALA A 94 -3.31 -10.69 -11.12
CA ALA A 94 -4.22 -9.67 -11.64
C ALA A 94 -3.59 -8.84 -12.77
N ASP A 95 -2.29 -8.58 -12.71
CA ASP A 95 -1.53 -7.88 -13.77
C ASP A 95 -1.49 -8.71 -15.06
N THR A 96 -1.22 -10.01 -14.94
CA THR A 96 -1.18 -10.96 -16.07
C THR A 96 -2.53 -11.07 -16.78
N HIS A 97 -3.63 -11.03 -16.02
CA HIS A 97 -4.99 -11.16 -16.52
C HIS A 97 -5.70 -9.81 -16.74
N ALA A 98 -4.97 -8.69 -16.62
CA ALA A 98 -5.48 -7.33 -16.79
C ALA A 98 -6.71 -6.98 -15.90
N CYS A 99 -6.86 -7.65 -14.75
CA CYS A 99 -7.94 -7.42 -13.78
C CYS A 99 -7.64 -6.15 -12.94
N ARG A 100 -7.93 -4.98 -13.50
CA ARG A 100 -7.55 -3.68 -12.90
C ARG A 100 -8.12 -3.43 -11.50
N ASP A 101 -9.36 -3.86 -11.24
CA ASP A 101 -9.98 -3.63 -9.92
C ASP A 101 -9.37 -4.52 -8.84
N LEU A 102 -9.06 -5.78 -9.16
CA LEU A 102 -8.35 -6.67 -8.24
C LEU A 102 -6.93 -6.16 -7.98
N MET A 103 -6.21 -5.73 -9.02
CA MET A 103 -4.88 -5.14 -8.90
C MET A 103 -4.91 -3.91 -7.99
N ARG A 104 -5.85 -2.98 -8.18
CA ARG A 104 -5.99 -1.77 -7.35
C ARG A 104 -6.24 -2.10 -5.87
N ILE A 105 -7.07 -3.10 -5.60
CA ILE A 105 -7.36 -3.52 -4.22
C ILE A 105 -6.16 -4.21 -3.60
N ALA A 106 -5.47 -5.06 -4.35
CA ALA A 106 -4.24 -5.72 -3.92
C ALA A 106 -3.14 -4.69 -3.63
N ASP A 107 -2.91 -3.71 -4.49
CA ASP A 107 -1.93 -2.62 -4.27
C ASP A 107 -2.26 -1.84 -2.99
N LYS A 108 -3.54 -1.46 -2.80
CA LYS A 108 -3.99 -0.78 -1.57
C LYS A 108 -3.75 -1.63 -0.32
N PHE A 109 -4.01 -2.94 -0.42
CA PHE A 109 -3.79 -3.87 0.68
C PHE A 109 -2.31 -4.06 0.98
N THR A 110 -1.46 -4.17 -0.05
CA THR A 110 0.00 -4.21 0.07
C THR A 110 0.54 -2.95 0.72
N HIS A 111 0.09 -1.76 0.31
CA HIS A 111 0.48 -0.50 0.94
C HIS A 111 0.07 -0.47 2.41
N TYR A 112 -1.11 -1.01 2.73
CA TYR A 112 -1.65 -1.01 4.07
C TYR A 112 -0.93 -1.97 5.04
N ASN A 113 -0.65 -3.19 4.60
CA ASN A 113 -0.02 -4.24 5.41
C ASN A 113 1.47 -4.40 5.12
N PHE A 114 2.14 -3.37 4.58
CA PHE A 114 3.52 -3.47 4.10
C PHE A 114 4.50 -4.05 5.14
N GLN A 115 4.31 -3.77 6.43
CA GLN A 115 5.17 -4.31 7.49
C GLN A 115 5.15 -5.84 7.58
N ASP A 116 4.03 -6.46 7.24
CA ASP A 116 3.89 -7.92 7.25
C ASP A 116 4.20 -8.50 5.87
N VAL A 117 3.81 -7.78 4.80
CA VAL A 117 4.20 -8.13 3.43
C VAL A 117 5.72 -8.16 3.26
N ALA A 118 6.45 -7.21 3.87
CA ALA A 118 7.91 -7.15 3.81
C ALA A 118 8.61 -8.38 4.43
N LYS A 119 7.91 -9.16 5.25
CA LYS A 119 8.40 -10.42 5.83
C LYS A 119 8.04 -11.65 5.01
N SER A 120 7.12 -11.51 4.05
CA SER A 120 6.66 -12.61 3.20
C SER A 120 7.73 -13.05 2.20
N GLU A 121 7.71 -14.32 1.81
CA GLU A 121 8.59 -14.86 0.77
C GLU A 121 8.27 -14.27 -0.61
N GLU A 122 6.99 -13.99 -0.87
CA GLU A 122 6.54 -13.33 -2.09
C GLU A 122 7.18 -11.96 -2.30
N PHE A 123 7.46 -11.22 -1.22
CA PHE A 123 8.18 -9.95 -1.32
C PHE A 123 9.61 -10.14 -1.82
N ILE A 124 10.27 -11.22 -1.43
CA ILE A 124 11.64 -11.54 -1.81
C ILE A 124 11.72 -12.02 -3.26
N SER A 125 10.68 -12.69 -3.77
CA SER A 125 10.59 -13.17 -5.16
C SER A 125 10.25 -12.07 -6.17
N LEU A 126 9.80 -10.89 -5.72
CA LEU A 126 9.38 -9.79 -6.62
C LEU A 126 10.47 -9.35 -7.61
N PRO A 127 10.08 -8.98 -8.85
CA PRO A 127 10.97 -8.32 -9.80
C PRO A 127 11.28 -6.87 -9.37
N ALA A 128 12.44 -6.35 -9.83
CA ALA A 128 12.96 -5.05 -9.41
C ALA A 128 11.97 -3.89 -9.65
N ASP A 129 11.31 -3.88 -10.82
CA ASP A 129 10.40 -2.78 -11.17
C ASP A 129 9.15 -2.76 -10.29
N GLN A 130 8.63 -3.93 -9.90
CA GLN A 130 7.47 -4.00 -8.99
C GLN A 130 7.85 -3.57 -7.57
N LEU A 131 9.03 -3.96 -7.11
CA LEU A 131 9.54 -3.49 -5.82
C LEU A 131 9.67 -1.96 -5.80
N ILE A 132 10.23 -1.38 -6.86
CA ILE A 132 10.38 0.08 -6.99
C ILE A 132 9.02 0.76 -6.98
N ASN A 133 8.03 0.23 -7.70
CA ASN A 133 6.67 0.76 -7.68
C ASN A 133 6.09 0.78 -6.25
N ILE A 134 6.24 -0.31 -5.49
CA ILE A 134 5.74 -0.39 -4.11
C ILE A 134 6.48 0.60 -3.18
N ILE A 135 7.82 0.65 -3.24
CA ILE A 135 8.62 1.51 -2.37
C ILE A 135 8.44 3.00 -2.70
N SER A 136 8.25 3.32 -3.99
CA SER A 136 8.02 4.70 -4.46
C SER A 136 6.70 5.29 -3.95
N SER A 137 5.72 4.43 -3.64
CA SER A 137 4.38 4.82 -3.22
C SER A 137 4.39 5.71 -1.98
N GLU A 138 3.69 6.85 -2.05
CA GLU A 138 3.50 7.73 -0.90
C GLU A 138 2.56 7.15 0.16
N GLU A 139 1.76 6.14 -0.22
CA GLU A 139 0.70 5.57 0.62
C GLU A 139 1.18 4.43 1.53
N LEU A 140 2.48 4.09 1.48
CA LEU A 140 3.05 2.98 2.24
C LEU A 140 2.88 3.20 3.76
N ASN A 141 2.19 2.28 4.42
CA ASN A 141 1.92 2.35 5.85
C ASN A 141 3.09 1.77 6.67
N VAL A 142 4.12 2.59 6.85
CA VAL A 142 5.29 2.23 7.66
C VAL A 142 5.41 3.12 8.89
N ARG A 143 5.80 2.51 10.02
CA ARG A 143 6.11 3.24 11.26
C ARG A 143 7.37 4.10 11.13
N SER A 144 8.30 3.66 10.28
CA SER A 144 9.56 4.33 10.02
C SER A 144 10.13 3.84 8.69
N GLU A 145 10.85 4.72 7.99
CA GLU A 145 11.60 4.38 6.76
C GLU A 145 12.69 3.32 7.02
N GLU A 146 13.08 3.10 8.28
CA GLU A 146 13.98 1.99 8.61
C GLU A 146 13.43 0.62 8.20
N VAL A 147 12.10 0.45 8.26
CA VAL A 147 11.46 -0.82 7.84
C VAL A 147 11.58 -0.99 6.33
N VAL A 148 11.39 0.10 5.58
CA VAL A 148 11.52 0.10 4.11
C VAL A 148 12.96 -0.19 3.71
N PHE A 149 13.93 0.44 4.37
CA PHE A 149 15.34 0.17 4.13
C PHE A 149 15.71 -1.29 4.43
N ARG A 150 15.28 -1.82 5.58
CA ARG A 150 15.54 -3.23 5.93
C ARG A 150 14.89 -4.19 4.93
N ALA A 151 13.67 -3.91 4.48
CA ALA A 151 12.99 -4.70 3.45
C ALA A 151 13.74 -4.67 2.11
N ALA A 152 14.15 -3.49 1.66
CA ALA A 152 14.96 -3.34 0.44
C ALA A 152 16.28 -4.12 0.54
N MET A 153 16.98 -4.03 1.68
CA MET A 153 18.22 -4.78 1.89
C MET A 153 18.01 -6.28 1.98
N ALA A 154 16.91 -6.75 2.58
CA ALA A 154 16.55 -8.17 2.59
C ALA A 154 16.32 -8.69 1.16
N TRP A 155 15.63 -7.92 0.33
CA TRP A 155 15.43 -8.25 -1.09
C TRP A 155 16.75 -8.32 -1.85
N ILE A 156 17.67 -7.36 -1.66
CA ILE A 156 18.97 -7.37 -2.36
C ILE A 156 19.84 -8.54 -1.92
N ARG A 157 19.88 -8.84 -0.62
CA ARG A 157 20.72 -9.92 -0.05
C ARG A 157 20.31 -11.31 -0.50
N HIS A 158 19.07 -11.51 -0.92
CA HIS A 158 18.61 -12.80 -1.43
C HIS A 158 19.27 -13.21 -2.75
N ASP A 159 19.52 -12.26 -3.66
CA ASP A 159 20.18 -12.51 -4.95
C ASP A 159 21.18 -11.39 -5.28
N LEU A 160 22.30 -11.41 -4.56
CA LEU A 160 23.35 -10.40 -4.67
C LEU A 160 23.91 -10.25 -6.10
N PRO A 161 24.19 -11.33 -6.88
CA PRO A 161 24.77 -11.18 -8.22
C PRO A 161 23.87 -10.38 -9.17
N SER A 162 22.58 -10.69 -9.24
CA SER A 162 21.67 -10.06 -10.21
C SER A 162 21.08 -8.75 -9.70
N ARG A 163 20.90 -8.61 -8.37
CA ARG A 163 20.20 -7.46 -7.77
C ARG A 163 21.11 -6.31 -7.41
N ARG A 164 22.43 -6.52 -7.30
CA ARG A 164 23.39 -5.47 -6.95
C ARG A 164 23.34 -4.25 -7.88
N GLN A 165 23.12 -4.46 -9.17
CA GLN A 165 22.99 -3.37 -10.14
C GLN A 165 21.76 -2.47 -9.90
N PHE A 166 20.72 -3.00 -9.26
CA PHE A 166 19.50 -2.24 -8.96
C PHE A 166 19.56 -1.53 -7.61
N LEU A 167 20.61 -1.76 -6.80
CA LEU A 167 20.75 -1.16 -5.46
C LEU A 167 20.62 0.37 -5.48
N PRO A 168 21.32 1.14 -6.35
CA PRO A 168 21.17 2.59 -6.41
C PRO A 168 19.73 3.02 -6.73
N LYS A 169 19.11 2.36 -7.71
CA LYS A 169 17.74 2.66 -8.17
C LYS A 169 16.71 2.37 -7.07
N VAL A 170 16.88 1.28 -6.31
CA VAL A 170 16.00 0.96 -5.18
C VAL A 170 16.21 1.96 -4.04
N LEU A 171 17.46 2.27 -3.71
CA LEU A 171 17.81 3.18 -2.62
C LEU A 171 17.33 4.62 -2.87
N GLU A 172 17.29 5.06 -4.12
CA GLU A 172 16.77 6.38 -4.51
C GLU A 172 15.30 6.59 -4.09
N HIS A 173 14.52 5.51 -4.03
CA HIS A 173 13.11 5.53 -3.64
C HIS A 173 12.91 5.36 -2.12
N VAL A 174 13.96 5.01 -1.38
CA VAL A 174 13.95 4.97 0.09
C VAL A 174 14.21 6.37 0.62
N ARG A 175 13.36 6.84 1.53
CA ARG A 175 13.42 8.22 2.05
C ARG A 175 14.43 8.32 3.20
N LEU A 176 15.70 8.10 2.88
CA LEU A 176 16.83 8.15 3.82
C LEU A 176 16.86 9.44 4.68
N PRO A 177 16.54 10.65 4.16
CA PRO A 177 16.51 11.86 4.98
C PRO A 177 15.51 11.84 6.15
N LEU A 178 14.49 10.97 6.08
CA LEU A 178 13.49 10.80 7.13
C LEU A 178 13.85 9.69 8.13
N CYS A 179 14.96 8.97 7.92
CA CYS A 179 15.47 8.01 8.89
C CYS A 179 16.11 8.73 10.09
N PRO A 180 16.00 8.17 11.31
CA PRO A 180 16.73 8.69 12.46
C PRO A 180 18.25 8.70 12.22
N ALA A 181 18.93 9.77 12.66
CA ALA A 181 20.38 9.94 12.46
C ALA A 181 21.21 8.75 12.97
N LYS A 182 20.80 8.16 14.12
CA LYS A 182 21.44 6.97 14.69
C LYS A 182 21.46 5.81 13.71
N PHE A 183 20.33 5.56 13.02
CA PHE A 183 20.19 4.45 12.08
C PHE A 183 21.03 4.64 10.81
N LEU A 184 21.06 5.87 10.27
CA LEU A 184 21.87 6.19 9.10
C LEU A 184 23.36 5.96 9.34
N VAL A 185 23.86 6.29 10.52
CA VAL A 185 25.27 6.09 10.87
C VAL A 185 25.55 4.63 11.20
N SER A 186 24.73 3.99 12.05
CA SER A 186 25.05 2.66 12.57
C SER A 186 24.78 1.52 11.59
N VAL A 187 23.77 1.65 10.72
CA VAL A 187 23.33 0.58 9.82
C VAL A 187 23.65 0.92 8.37
N VAL A 188 23.20 2.09 7.91
CA VAL A 188 23.28 2.43 6.48
C VAL A 188 24.72 2.75 6.06
N SER A 189 25.43 3.56 6.84
CA SER A 189 26.83 3.93 6.53
C SER A 189 27.81 2.77 6.73
N GLU A 190 27.48 1.81 7.58
CA GLU A 190 28.33 0.63 7.83
C GLU A 190 28.10 -0.52 6.85
N ASP A 191 27.04 -0.50 6.05
CA ASP A 191 26.74 -1.61 5.13
C ASP A 191 27.79 -1.71 4.01
N PRO A 192 28.42 -2.89 3.81
CA PRO A 192 29.43 -3.08 2.78
C PRO A 192 28.94 -2.78 1.35
N LEU A 193 27.66 -3.03 1.06
CA LEU A 193 27.10 -2.82 -0.28
C LEU A 193 27.03 -1.32 -0.62
N ILE A 194 26.71 -0.50 0.38
CA ILE A 194 26.64 0.96 0.24
C ILE A 194 28.03 1.56 0.17
N LYS A 195 29.00 1.03 0.94
CA LYS A 195 30.40 1.53 0.90
C LYS A 195 31.06 1.33 -0.46
N ILE A 196 30.71 0.28 -1.20
CA ILE A 196 31.32 0.00 -2.51
C ILE A 196 30.74 0.90 -3.60
N ASP A 197 29.44 1.16 -3.55
CA ASP A 197 28.73 1.88 -4.61
C ASP A 197 28.78 3.41 -4.39
N ALA A 198 29.31 4.14 -5.36
CA ALA A 198 29.47 5.60 -5.27
C ALA A 198 28.11 6.32 -5.22
N GLN A 199 27.13 5.91 -6.02
CA GLN A 199 25.81 6.54 -6.06
C GLN A 199 25.06 6.34 -4.74
N CYS A 200 25.23 5.18 -4.11
CA CYS A 200 24.64 4.91 -2.80
C CYS A 200 25.26 5.79 -1.71
N ARG A 201 26.58 6.05 -1.76
CA ARG A 201 27.23 6.99 -0.82
C ARG A 201 26.71 8.41 -1.00
N ASP A 202 26.55 8.88 -2.23
CA ASP A 202 26.03 10.21 -2.52
C ASP A 202 24.62 10.39 -1.94
N LEU A 203 23.74 9.39 -2.07
CA LEU A 203 22.40 9.38 -1.48
C LEU A 203 22.42 9.43 0.06
N VAL A 204 23.37 8.73 0.69
CA VAL A 204 23.55 8.75 2.14
C VAL A 204 24.08 10.10 2.61
N ASP A 205 24.99 10.70 1.86
CA ASP A 205 25.56 12.00 2.19
C ASP A 205 24.54 13.14 2.00
N GLU A 206 23.67 13.06 0.99
CA GLU A 206 22.49 13.93 0.86
C GLU A 206 21.61 13.85 2.12
N ALA A 207 21.31 12.63 2.59
CA ALA A 207 20.50 12.42 3.79
C ALA A 207 21.18 12.96 5.06
N LYS A 208 22.51 12.80 5.20
CA LYS A 208 23.26 13.41 6.30
C LYS A 208 23.20 14.93 6.26
N ASN A 209 23.41 15.54 5.08
CA ASN A 209 23.34 16.99 4.92
C ASN A 209 21.97 17.55 5.31
N TYR A 210 20.89 16.87 4.91
CA TYR A 210 19.52 17.25 5.28
C TYR A 210 19.29 17.25 6.81
N LEU A 211 19.89 16.29 7.52
CA LEU A 211 19.81 16.19 8.98
C LEU A 211 20.71 17.22 9.69
N LEU A 212 21.91 17.46 9.15
CA LEU A 212 22.91 18.37 9.71
C LEU A 212 22.62 19.85 9.48
N LEU A 213 21.84 20.20 8.44
CA LEU A 213 21.52 21.59 8.08
C LEU A 213 20.01 21.90 8.20
N PRO A 214 19.44 22.02 9.41
CA PRO A 214 18.02 22.31 9.60
C PRO A 214 17.52 23.58 8.88
N LEU A 215 18.37 24.62 8.80
CA LEU A 215 18.03 25.90 8.18
C LEU A 215 17.95 25.83 6.64
N GLU A 216 18.70 24.91 6.03
CA GLU A 216 18.74 24.72 4.56
C GLU A 216 17.73 23.68 4.07
N ARG A 217 17.02 23.00 4.96
CA ARG A 217 15.97 22.03 4.59
C ARG A 217 14.97 22.55 3.57
N PRO A 218 14.50 23.82 3.61
CA PRO A 218 13.61 24.35 2.58
C PRO A 218 14.22 24.34 1.17
N ASN A 219 15.54 24.49 1.05
CA ASN A 219 16.26 24.46 -0.22
C ASN A 219 16.61 23.03 -0.68
N MET A 220 16.56 22.06 0.23
CA MET A 220 16.87 20.65 -0.01
C MET A 220 15.61 19.79 -0.21
N GLN A 221 14.47 20.39 -0.59
CA GLN A 221 13.24 19.64 -0.79
C GLN A 221 13.29 18.78 -2.04
N GLY A 222 12.82 17.53 -1.90
CA GLY A 222 12.73 16.57 -3.00
C GLY A 222 11.80 15.39 -2.66
N PRO A 223 11.63 14.43 -3.59
CA PRO A 223 10.80 13.24 -3.35
C PRO A 223 11.27 12.43 -2.12
N ARG A 224 12.57 12.48 -1.80
CA ARG A 224 13.18 11.81 -0.64
C ARG A 224 12.96 12.51 0.70
N THR A 225 12.62 13.81 0.73
CA THR A 225 12.39 14.58 1.98
C THR A 225 10.91 14.70 2.32
N ARG A 226 10.02 14.29 1.41
CA ARG A 226 8.58 14.32 1.63
C ARG A 226 8.17 13.16 2.52
N SER A 227 7.41 13.41 3.59
CA SER A 227 6.86 12.32 4.45
C SER A 227 5.80 11.48 3.72
N ARG A 228 5.68 10.20 4.11
CA ARG A 228 4.62 9.32 3.56
C ARG A 228 3.26 9.78 4.07
N LYS A 229 2.23 9.59 3.24
CA LYS A 229 0.83 9.91 3.55
C LYS A 229 0.00 8.61 3.49
N PRO A 230 0.11 7.73 4.51
CA PRO A 230 -0.66 6.49 4.50
C PRO A 230 -2.16 6.81 4.56
N LEU A 231 -2.95 6.17 3.70
CA LEU A 231 -4.42 6.37 3.65
C LEU A 231 -5.15 6.07 4.99
N ARG A 232 -4.54 5.26 5.87
CA ARG A 232 -5.21 4.71 7.08
C ARG A 232 -5.00 5.48 8.36
N TYR A 233 -3.91 6.22 8.54
CA TYR A 233 -3.95 7.29 9.54
C TYR A 233 -4.61 8.47 8.83
N GLY A 234 -5.91 8.33 8.53
CA GLY A 234 -6.71 9.42 8.02
C GLY A 234 -6.41 10.63 8.89
N GLU A 235 -5.98 11.72 8.26
CA GLU A 235 -5.52 12.91 8.95
C GLU A 235 -6.49 13.21 10.09
N VAL A 236 -6.04 13.02 11.33
CA VAL A 236 -6.90 13.18 12.48
C VAL A 236 -6.92 14.66 12.79
N LEU A 237 -8.07 15.29 12.64
CA LEU A 237 -8.24 16.67 13.04
C LEU A 237 -8.64 16.71 14.51
N TYR A 238 -7.96 17.53 15.30
CA TYR A 238 -8.32 17.81 16.67
C TYR A 238 -8.84 19.25 16.77
N ALA A 239 -10.05 19.41 17.31
CA ALA A 239 -10.57 20.70 17.76
C ALA A 239 -10.38 20.79 19.27
N VAL A 240 -9.61 21.78 19.74
CA VAL A 240 -9.18 21.88 21.14
C VAL A 240 -9.73 23.15 21.75
N GLY A 241 -10.66 23.02 22.69
CA GLY A 241 -11.29 24.14 23.39
C GLY A 241 -12.09 25.05 22.46
N GLY A 242 -12.10 26.34 22.78
CA GLY A 242 -12.82 27.35 22.02
C GLY A 242 -13.75 28.19 22.88
N TRP A 243 -14.64 28.91 22.22
CA TRP A 243 -15.65 29.76 22.84
C TRP A 243 -17.04 29.30 22.42
N CYS A 244 -17.87 28.90 23.39
CA CYS A 244 -19.22 28.45 23.12
C CYS A 244 -20.19 29.10 24.11
N SER A 245 -21.26 29.69 23.59
CA SER A 245 -22.37 30.26 24.39
C SER A 245 -21.93 31.25 25.49
N GLY A 246 -20.87 32.03 25.24
CA GLY A 246 -20.40 33.07 26.16
C GLY A 246 -19.37 32.62 27.20
N ASP A 247 -18.90 31.37 27.16
CA ASP A 247 -17.80 30.91 28.02
C ASP A 247 -16.74 30.15 27.21
N ALA A 248 -15.53 30.08 27.76
CA ALA A 248 -14.49 29.18 27.26
C ALA A 248 -14.89 27.72 27.54
N ILE A 249 -14.52 26.81 26.66
CA ILE A 249 -14.81 25.37 26.81
C ILE A 249 -13.52 24.55 26.97
N ALA A 250 -13.65 23.40 27.62
CA ALA A 250 -12.57 22.42 27.80
C ALA A 250 -12.69 21.22 26.85
N SER A 251 -13.74 21.14 26.03
CA SER A 251 -13.94 20.01 25.13
C SER A 251 -12.79 19.87 24.15
N VAL A 252 -12.42 18.63 23.88
CA VAL A 252 -11.53 18.28 22.78
C VAL A 252 -12.28 17.28 21.92
N GLU A 253 -12.35 17.56 20.64
CA GLU A 253 -13.05 16.72 19.68
C GLU A 253 -12.06 16.25 18.63
N ARG A 254 -12.20 14.99 18.24
CA ARG A 254 -11.36 14.30 17.28
C ARG A 254 -12.22 13.91 16.08
N MET A 255 -11.83 14.34 14.90
CA MET A 255 -12.41 13.88 13.64
C MET A 255 -11.62 12.68 13.13
N ASP A 256 -12.31 11.57 12.85
CA ASP A 256 -11.73 10.50 12.05
C ASP A 256 -11.74 10.92 10.58
N GLY A 257 -10.58 11.19 9.99
CA GLY A 257 -10.45 11.58 8.59
C GLY A 257 -11.01 10.55 7.59
N ARG A 258 -11.24 9.29 8.02
CA ARG A 258 -11.79 8.22 7.19
C ARG A 258 -13.32 8.23 7.15
N THR A 259 -13.98 8.43 8.29
CA THR A 259 -15.46 8.43 8.38
C THR A 259 -16.05 9.84 8.31
N GLY A 260 -15.25 10.87 8.55
CA GLY A 260 -15.73 12.24 8.75
C GLY A 260 -16.48 12.44 10.07
N GLU A 261 -16.51 11.43 10.95
CA GLU A 261 -17.21 11.51 12.23
C GLU A 261 -16.37 12.25 13.27
N TRP A 262 -17.02 13.14 14.00
CA TRP A 262 -16.47 13.80 15.18
C TRP A 262 -16.81 13.01 16.44
N ARG A 263 -15.83 12.87 17.33
CA ARG A 263 -16.00 12.24 18.64
C ARG A 263 -15.34 13.08 19.71
N CYS A 264 -16.03 13.29 20.82
CA CYS A 264 -15.41 13.87 22.00
C CYS A 264 -14.32 12.91 22.54
N VAL A 265 -13.15 13.46 22.82
CA VAL A 265 -12.07 12.75 23.52
C VAL A 265 -11.92 13.33 24.94
N ALA A 266 -10.89 12.90 25.67
CA ALA A 266 -10.62 13.44 27.00
C ALA A 266 -10.57 14.98 26.96
N PRO A 267 -11.39 15.67 27.78
CA PRO A 267 -11.38 17.13 27.81
C PRO A 267 -10.10 17.65 28.47
N MET A 268 -9.81 18.92 28.25
CA MET A 268 -8.76 19.65 28.96
C MET A 268 -9.12 19.80 30.45
N SER A 269 -8.11 19.89 31.31
CA SER A 269 -8.28 20.11 32.76
C SER A 269 -8.75 21.54 33.05
N LYS A 270 -8.37 22.50 32.19
CA LYS A 270 -8.88 23.88 32.22
C LYS A 270 -9.58 24.22 30.92
N ARG A 271 -10.63 25.03 31.01
CA ARG A 271 -11.30 25.61 29.83
C ARG A 271 -10.34 26.61 29.18
N ARG A 272 -10.27 26.61 27.84
CA ARG A 272 -9.36 27.50 27.09
C ARG A 272 -10.03 27.99 25.80
N CYS A 273 -10.05 29.31 25.59
CA CYS A 273 -10.29 29.95 24.30
C CYS A 273 -9.03 30.70 23.83
N GLY A 274 -8.88 30.92 22.52
CA GLY A 274 -7.67 31.53 21.95
C GLY A 274 -6.39 30.73 22.27
N VAL A 275 -6.51 29.41 22.41
CA VAL A 275 -5.42 28.51 22.78
C VAL A 275 -4.48 28.26 21.60
N GLY A 276 -3.17 28.25 21.84
CA GLY A 276 -2.20 27.79 20.87
C GLY A 276 -2.08 26.26 20.92
N VAL A 277 -2.12 25.59 19.76
CA VAL A 277 -2.04 24.12 19.68
C VAL A 277 -0.90 23.70 18.77
N ALA A 278 -0.12 22.71 19.21
CA ALA A 278 0.97 22.12 18.43
C ALA A 278 1.04 20.61 18.64
N VAL A 279 1.55 19.89 17.64
CA VAL A 279 1.84 18.45 17.74
C VAL A 279 3.35 18.27 17.72
N LEU A 280 3.88 17.55 18.70
CA LEU A 280 5.28 17.16 18.78
C LEU A 280 5.36 15.71 19.28
N ASP A 281 6.10 14.86 18.58
CA ASP A 281 6.29 13.44 18.93
C ASP A 281 4.98 12.69 19.21
N ASN A 282 3.97 12.88 18.36
CA ASN A 282 2.61 12.31 18.51
C ASN A 282 1.88 12.70 19.80
N LEU A 283 2.27 13.82 20.41
CA LEU A 283 1.58 14.42 21.55
C LEU A 283 0.97 15.75 21.13
N LEU A 284 -0.28 15.98 21.54
CA LEU A 284 -0.99 17.23 21.32
C LEU A 284 -0.76 18.15 22.51
N TYR A 285 -0.23 19.35 22.27
CA TYR A 285 0.04 20.36 23.27
C TYR A 285 -0.92 21.53 23.12
N ALA A 286 -1.55 21.93 24.23
CA ALA A 286 -2.37 23.13 24.33
C ALA A 286 -1.70 24.15 25.26
N VAL A 287 -1.28 25.27 24.69
CA VAL A 287 -0.42 26.27 25.33
C VAL A 287 -1.21 27.56 25.56
N GLY A 288 -1.28 27.98 26.81
CA GLY A 288 -1.91 29.24 27.21
C GLY A 288 -3.40 29.31 26.89
N GLY A 289 -3.84 30.43 26.32
CA GLY A 289 -5.25 30.76 26.10
C GLY A 289 -5.87 31.49 27.30
N HIS A 290 -7.20 31.62 27.28
CA HIS A 290 -7.98 32.31 28.31
C HIS A 290 -9.11 31.41 28.81
N ASP A 291 -9.36 31.37 30.12
CA ASP A 291 -10.34 30.43 30.73
C ASP A 291 -11.74 31.02 30.97
N GLY A 292 -11.95 32.26 30.54
CA GLY A 292 -13.17 33.03 30.77
C GLY A 292 -13.00 34.10 31.86
N GLN A 293 -11.98 33.97 32.73
CA GLN A 293 -11.66 34.94 33.78
C GLN A 293 -10.24 35.50 33.67
N SER A 294 -9.28 34.67 33.26
CA SER A 294 -7.86 35.02 33.22
C SER A 294 -7.12 34.37 32.06
N TYR A 295 -6.02 35.00 31.66
CA TYR A 295 -5.07 34.39 30.72
C TYR A 295 -4.24 33.32 31.44
N LEU A 296 -4.05 32.20 30.76
CA LEU A 296 -3.32 31.04 31.27
C LEU A 296 -1.85 31.10 30.84
N ASN A 297 -0.95 30.82 31.78
CA ASN A 297 0.49 30.61 31.55
C ASN A 297 0.88 29.12 31.63
N SER A 298 -0.09 28.22 31.53
CA SER A 298 0.11 26.78 31.64
C SER A 298 0.02 26.08 30.30
N VAL A 299 0.66 24.91 30.19
CA VAL A 299 0.56 23.99 29.06
C VAL A 299 -0.09 22.69 29.53
N GLU A 300 -0.97 22.13 28.70
CA GLU A 300 -1.49 20.78 28.87
C GLU A 300 -1.10 19.94 27.67
N ARG A 301 -0.97 18.62 27.87
CA ARG A 301 -0.67 17.68 26.79
C ARG A 301 -1.47 16.40 26.95
N TRP A 302 -1.79 15.78 25.82
CA TRP A 302 -2.44 14.47 25.79
C TRP A 302 -1.81 13.60 24.70
N SER A 303 -1.93 12.28 24.85
CA SER A 303 -1.51 11.31 23.83
C SER A 303 -2.47 11.34 22.65
N CYS A 304 -1.97 11.44 21.41
CA CYS A 304 -2.81 11.42 20.20
C CYS A 304 -3.27 10.02 19.75
N LEU A 305 -2.98 8.97 20.54
CA LEU A 305 -3.22 7.57 20.20
C LEU A 305 -4.46 7.01 20.90
#